data_AF-A0A5B0PP01-F1
#
_entry.id   AF-A0A5B0PP01-F1
#
_cell.length_a   1.000
_cell.length_b   1.000
_cell.length_c   1.000
_cell.angle_alpha   90.00
_cell.angle_beta   90.00
_cell.angle_gamma   90.00
#
_symmetry.space_group_name_H-M   'P 1'
#
loop_
_entity.id
_entity.type
_entity.pdbx_description
1 polymer ?
#
loop_
_entity_poly.entity_id
_entity_poly.type
_entity_poly.pdbx_seq_one_letter_code
_entity_poly.pdbx_strand_id
1 'polypeptide(L)'
;MAQSALPPLAELLKQVNLPTPRSVVYREECTQCFDSQDNPSGIDVCLTCFNGGCVHFKHASNHAKKTGHLLAMNIQRTRKPDSHQRSPSAEPPLKKLAITEQTEDQFDIKTSLIYYPSVDERKQFSFSEVAEPKIEQAAAAILSASSSTQASEVKAWEEEIETCRHVVDLNQDPNPAPVAQASATCHACELSSNLWFCLQCGSLGCGRAQYGGTGGNGHALQHYEQTGHCVNVKMGTITAEGTADLYCYSCDDARTDDRLQEHLAHFAIEIAKQEKTEKSMTELQVEHNMKFDFAMSGEEGRELHPIEGPGFTGLKNLGNRQASSSYC
;
A
#
# COMPACT_ATOMS: atom_id res chain seq x y z
N MET A 1 -44.61 15.18 -14.32
CA MET A 1 -43.34 15.74 -13.83
C MET A 1 -43.00 15.03 -12.54
N ALA A 2 -42.09 14.04 -12.61
CA ALA A 2 -41.67 13.27 -11.44
C ALA A 2 -40.79 14.18 -10.57
N GLN A 3 -41.22 14.42 -9.33
CA GLN A 3 -40.43 15.16 -8.34
C GLN A 3 -39.18 14.35 -8.03
N SER A 4 -37.99 14.93 -8.19
CA SER A 4 -36.73 14.28 -7.83
C SER A 4 -36.71 14.01 -6.32
N ALA A 5 -36.48 12.75 -5.93
CA ALA A 5 -36.52 12.29 -4.54
C ALA A 5 -35.35 12.79 -3.64
N LEU A 6 -34.47 13.63 -4.18
CA LEU A 6 -33.39 14.29 -3.47
C LEU A 6 -33.76 15.78 -3.20
N PRO A 7 -33.59 16.30 -1.97
CA PRO A 7 -33.64 17.75 -1.69
C PRO A 7 -32.61 18.50 -2.54
N PRO A 8 -32.68 19.84 -2.70
CA PRO A 8 -32.09 20.52 -3.87
C PRO A 8 -30.64 20.10 -4.10
N LEU A 9 -30.46 19.26 -5.12
CA LEU A 9 -29.23 18.57 -5.47
C LEU A 9 -28.07 19.56 -5.64
N ALA A 10 -28.36 20.77 -6.11
CA ALA A 10 -27.42 21.87 -6.25
C ALA A 10 -26.67 22.22 -4.95
N GLU A 11 -27.33 22.18 -3.79
CA GLU A 11 -26.70 22.54 -2.51
C GLU A 11 -25.82 21.40 -2.00
N LEU A 12 -26.24 20.16 -2.24
CA LEU A 12 -25.49 18.95 -1.89
C LEU A 12 -24.25 18.78 -2.79
N LEU A 13 -24.36 19.13 -4.08
CA LEU A 13 -23.24 19.09 -5.05
C LEU A 13 -22.10 20.04 -4.68
N LYS A 14 -22.37 21.14 -3.96
CA LYS A 14 -21.32 22.02 -3.43
C LYS A 14 -20.44 21.33 -2.39
N GLN A 15 -20.97 20.32 -1.69
CA GLN A 15 -20.24 19.56 -0.67
C GLN A 15 -19.41 18.42 -1.26
N VAL A 16 -19.60 18.06 -2.53
CA VAL A 16 -18.86 16.97 -3.17
C VAL A 16 -17.47 17.46 -3.55
N ASN A 17 -16.45 16.73 -3.09
CA ASN A 17 -15.04 16.99 -3.38
C ASN A 17 -14.45 15.84 -4.20
N LEU A 18 -13.45 16.15 -5.03
CA LEU A 18 -12.67 15.14 -5.74
C LEU A 18 -11.43 14.80 -4.91
N PRO A 19 -11.14 13.51 -4.66
CA PRO A 19 -9.88 13.10 -4.06
C PRO A 19 -8.69 13.61 -4.87
N THR A 20 -7.68 14.13 -4.18
CA THR A 20 -6.37 14.48 -4.75
C THR A 20 -5.37 13.37 -4.43
N PRO A 21 -4.18 13.32 -5.06
CA PRO A 21 -3.14 12.35 -4.70
C PRO A 21 -2.71 12.38 -3.24
N ARG A 22 -2.96 13.48 -2.51
CA ARG A 22 -2.67 13.62 -1.07
C ARG A 22 -3.86 13.29 -0.17
N SER A 23 -5.05 13.04 -0.74
CA SER A 23 -6.26 12.77 0.02
C SER A 23 -6.25 11.33 0.53
N VAL A 24 -6.42 11.15 1.84
CA VAL A 24 -6.60 9.81 2.43
C VAL A 24 -8.04 9.37 2.25
N VAL A 25 -8.25 8.20 1.64
CA VAL A 25 -9.58 7.65 1.34
C VAL A 25 -9.81 6.35 2.10
N TYR A 26 -10.75 6.37 3.05
CA TYR A 26 -11.11 5.23 3.89
C TYR A 26 -12.23 4.41 3.23
N ARG A 27 -11.89 3.68 2.15
CA ARG A 27 -12.88 2.94 1.34
C ARG A 27 -13.07 1.47 1.69
N GLU A 28 -12.23 0.91 2.55
CA GLU A 28 -12.20 -0.53 2.83
C GLU A 28 -12.84 -0.90 4.17
N GLU A 29 -12.62 -0.08 5.20
CA GLU A 29 -13.08 -0.33 6.58
C GLU A 29 -13.59 0.95 7.23
N CYS A 30 -14.47 0.80 8.22
CA CYS A 30 -14.96 1.90 9.04
C CYS A 30 -13.85 2.48 9.93
N THR A 31 -13.78 3.80 10.01
CA THR A 31 -12.77 4.48 10.85
C THR A 31 -13.01 4.36 12.36
N GLN A 32 -14.09 3.69 12.79
CA GLN A 32 -14.49 3.55 14.20
C GLN A 32 -14.68 2.08 14.62
N CYS A 33 -14.75 1.13 13.68
CA CYS A 33 -14.91 -0.30 13.97
C CYS A 33 -14.44 -1.15 12.79
N PHE A 34 -14.34 -2.47 12.98
CA PHE A 34 -13.85 -3.41 11.97
C PHE A 34 -14.88 -3.83 10.91
N ASP A 35 -15.95 -3.04 10.73
CA ASP A 35 -16.91 -3.31 9.65
C ASP A 35 -16.28 -2.88 8.31
N SER A 36 -16.26 -3.77 7.34
CA SER A 36 -15.61 -3.55 6.05
C SER A 36 -16.59 -3.55 4.87
N GLN A 37 -16.08 -3.21 3.70
CA GLN A 37 -16.80 -3.33 2.43
C GLN A 37 -17.25 -4.78 2.12
N ASP A 38 -16.69 -5.79 2.79
CA ASP A 38 -17.07 -7.20 2.63
C ASP A 38 -18.35 -7.56 3.39
N ASN A 39 -18.78 -6.70 4.32
CA ASN A 39 -20.02 -6.91 5.06
C ASN A 39 -21.24 -6.75 4.11
N PRO A 40 -22.38 -7.42 4.38
CA PRO A 40 -23.58 -7.30 3.54
C PRO A 40 -24.14 -5.88 3.39
N SER A 41 -23.83 -4.98 4.32
CA SER A 41 -24.23 -3.58 4.27
C SER A 41 -23.20 -2.67 3.58
N GLY A 42 -22.01 -3.19 3.27
CA GLY A 42 -20.88 -2.43 2.76
C GLY A 42 -20.41 -1.32 3.72
N ILE A 43 -19.62 -0.41 3.16
CA ILE A 43 -19.11 0.77 3.86
C ILE A 43 -19.58 2.05 3.15
N ASP A 44 -20.02 3.05 3.92
CA ASP A 44 -20.46 4.34 3.39
C ASP A 44 -19.30 5.35 3.47
N VAL A 45 -18.74 5.72 2.32
CA VAL A 45 -17.61 6.67 2.18
C VAL A 45 -18.14 8.06 1.89
N CYS A 46 -17.83 9.02 2.76
CA CYS A 46 -18.30 10.40 2.61
C CYS A 46 -17.74 11.07 1.34
N LEU A 47 -18.59 11.68 0.51
CA LEU A 47 -18.18 12.38 -0.73
C LEU A 47 -17.52 13.75 -0.49
N THR A 48 -17.50 14.23 0.76
CA THR A 48 -16.90 15.52 1.13
C THR A 48 -15.50 15.36 1.71
N CYS A 49 -15.30 14.35 2.56
CA CYS A 49 -14.07 14.18 3.36
C CYS A 49 -13.47 12.76 3.29
N PHE A 50 -14.07 11.86 2.50
CA PHE A 50 -13.56 10.51 2.24
C PHE A 50 -13.43 9.60 3.47
N ASN A 51 -14.10 9.94 4.58
CA ASN A 51 -14.22 9.09 5.77
C ASN A 51 -15.20 7.93 5.54
N GLY A 52 -14.78 6.71 5.87
CA GLY A 52 -15.58 5.49 5.80
C GLY A 52 -16.33 5.23 7.10
N GLY A 53 -17.65 5.02 7.01
CA GLY A 53 -18.52 4.73 8.14
C GLY A 53 -19.35 3.47 7.92
N CYS A 54 -19.50 2.64 8.95
CA CYS A 54 -20.37 1.48 8.90
C CYS A 54 -21.85 1.85 9.05
N VAL A 55 -22.72 1.00 8.51
CA VAL A 55 -24.17 1.09 8.68
C VAL A 55 -24.62 0.47 10.01
N HIS A 56 -24.01 -0.66 10.42
CA HIS A 56 -24.42 -1.46 11.57
C HIS A 56 -24.46 -0.66 12.88
N PHE A 57 -23.35 -0.02 13.26
CA PHE A 57 -23.27 0.85 14.44
C PHE A 57 -23.61 2.32 14.14
N LYS A 58 -24.22 2.59 12.98
CA LYS A 58 -24.59 3.95 12.52
C LYS A 58 -23.43 4.96 12.50
N HIS A 59 -22.17 4.53 12.37
CA HIS A 59 -21.02 5.43 12.34
C HIS A 59 -21.09 6.41 11.15
N ALA A 60 -21.56 5.97 9.98
CA ALA A 60 -21.74 6.85 8.82
C ALA A 60 -22.82 7.91 9.05
N SER A 61 -23.94 7.51 9.64
CA SER A 61 -25.04 8.42 9.96
C SER A 61 -24.66 9.44 11.05
N ASN A 62 -23.95 8.98 12.08
CA ASN A 62 -23.40 9.85 13.12
C ASN A 62 -22.40 10.86 12.56
N HIS A 63 -21.58 10.44 11.58
CA HIS A 63 -20.68 11.33 10.85
C HIS A 63 -21.46 12.42 10.10
N ALA A 64 -22.51 12.04 9.35
CA ALA A 64 -23.36 12.99 8.64
C ALA A 64 -23.98 14.04 9.57
N LYS A 65 -24.47 13.64 10.75
CA LYS A 65 -25.01 14.59 11.75
C LYS A 65 -23.95 15.52 12.33
N LYS A 66 -22.77 15.00 12.67
CA LYS A 66 -21.72 15.79 13.34
C LYS A 66 -21.08 16.80 12.41
N THR A 67 -20.89 16.43 11.14
CA THR A 67 -20.16 17.24 10.15
C THR A 67 -21.08 18.03 9.22
N GLY A 68 -22.35 17.62 9.10
CA GLY A 68 -23.26 18.12 8.09
C GLY A 68 -23.01 17.56 6.68
N HIS A 69 -22.14 16.56 6.53
CA HIS A 69 -21.88 15.91 5.24
C HIS A 69 -22.96 14.88 4.93
N LEU A 70 -23.91 15.25 4.06
CA LEU A 70 -25.12 14.44 3.85
C LEU A 70 -24.99 13.40 2.73
N LEU A 71 -23.96 13.47 1.90
CA LEU A 71 -23.73 12.56 0.78
C LEU A 71 -22.57 11.59 1.05
N ALA A 72 -22.81 10.32 0.74
CA ALA A 72 -21.82 9.27 0.80
C ALA A 72 -21.98 8.30 -0.39
N MET A 73 -20.93 7.54 -0.68
CA MET A 73 -20.93 6.43 -1.62
C MET A 73 -20.84 5.14 -0.83
N ASN A 74 -21.82 4.26 -0.98
CA ASN A 74 -21.72 2.91 -0.45
C ASN A 74 -20.86 2.04 -1.37
N ILE A 75 -19.94 1.29 -0.78
CA ILE A 75 -19.09 0.32 -1.47
C ILE A 75 -19.32 -1.04 -0.80
N GLN A 76 -19.75 -1.99 -1.60
CA GLN A 76 -19.96 -3.36 -1.19
C GLN A 76 -19.17 -4.29 -2.10
N ARG A 77 -18.33 -5.14 -1.53
CA ARG A 77 -17.52 -6.12 -2.25
C ARG A 77 -18.05 -7.51 -1.97
N THR A 78 -18.35 -8.26 -3.03
CA THR A 78 -18.80 -9.65 -2.94
C THR A 78 -17.92 -10.53 -3.78
N ARG A 79 -17.55 -11.71 -3.28
CA ARG A 79 -16.74 -12.67 -4.04
C ARG A 79 -17.59 -13.28 -5.16
N LYS A 80 -17.06 -13.32 -6.39
CA LYS A 80 -17.71 -14.03 -7.50
C LYS A 80 -17.83 -15.51 -7.15
N PRO A 81 -18.96 -16.17 -7.45
CA PRO A 81 -19.07 -17.61 -7.26
C PRO A 81 -18.02 -18.33 -8.12
N ASP A 82 -17.20 -19.19 -7.51
CA ASP A 82 -16.17 -19.96 -8.22
C ASP A 82 -16.83 -20.76 -9.35
N SER A 83 -16.41 -20.53 -10.60
CA SER A 83 -16.93 -21.20 -11.79
C SER A 83 -16.51 -22.68 -11.92
N HIS A 84 -15.84 -23.23 -10.91
CA HIS A 84 -15.48 -24.65 -10.86
C HIS A 84 -16.57 -25.46 -10.15
N GLN A 85 -17.54 -25.95 -10.92
CA GLN A 85 -18.28 -27.15 -10.55
C GLN A 85 -17.27 -28.30 -10.41
N ARG A 86 -16.80 -28.56 -9.18
CA ARG A 86 -16.03 -29.76 -8.86
C ARG A 86 -16.97 -30.96 -8.91
N SER A 87 -16.68 -31.93 -9.77
CA SER A 87 -17.32 -33.24 -9.77
C SER A 87 -17.01 -34.00 -8.46
N PRO A 88 -17.93 -34.83 -7.93
CA PRO A 88 -17.82 -35.41 -6.57
C PRO A 88 -16.74 -36.49 -6.38
N SER A 89 -15.84 -36.73 -7.33
CA SER A 89 -15.00 -37.94 -7.38
C SER A 89 -13.49 -37.69 -7.40
N ALA A 90 -13.02 -36.55 -6.91
CA ALA A 90 -11.59 -36.35 -6.68
C ALA A 90 -11.33 -36.14 -5.18
N GLU A 91 -10.45 -36.98 -4.62
CA GLU A 91 -9.94 -36.87 -3.25
C GLU A 91 -9.53 -35.43 -2.93
N PRO A 92 -9.79 -34.93 -1.71
CA PRO A 92 -9.48 -33.55 -1.37
C PRO A 92 -7.95 -33.35 -1.45
N PRO A 93 -7.44 -32.47 -2.33
CA PRO A 93 -6.02 -32.13 -2.27
C PRO A 93 -5.76 -31.46 -0.93
N LEU A 94 -4.68 -31.89 -0.27
CA LEU A 94 -4.11 -31.31 0.95
C LEU A 94 -4.30 -29.79 0.90
N LYS A 95 -5.07 -29.25 1.85
CA LYS A 95 -5.35 -27.81 1.95
C LYS A 95 -4.06 -27.08 2.35
N LYS A 96 -3.20 -26.82 1.37
CA LYS A 96 -2.39 -25.61 1.34
C LYS A 96 -3.40 -24.47 1.34
N LEU A 97 -3.59 -23.83 2.48
CA LEU A 97 -4.22 -22.52 2.56
C LEU A 97 -3.28 -21.53 1.88
N ALA A 98 -3.19 -21.61 0.56
CA ALA A 98 -2.61 -20.57 -0.24
C ALA A 98 -3.53 -19.36 -0.08
N ILE A 99 -3.04 -18.30 0.53
CA ILE A 99 -3.52 -16.96 0.21
C ILE A 99 -3.05 -16.75 -1.23
N THR A 100 -3.81 -17.26 -2.19
CA THR A 100 -3.73 -16.78 -3.55
C THR A 100 -3.99 -15.29 -3.43
N GLU A 101 -3.04 -14.45 -3.83
CA GLU A 101 -3.27 -13.03 -4.03
C GLU A 101 -4.62 -12.91 -4.72
N GLN A 102 -5.61 -12.39 -3.99
CA GLN A 102 -6.95 -12.30 -4.52
C GLN A 102 -6.91 -11.12 -5.47
N THR A 103 -6.56 -11.40 -6.72
CA THR A 103 -6.63 -10.45 -7.82
C THR A 103 -8.02 -9.81 -7.79
N GLU A 104 -8.08 -8.50 -8.02
CA GLU A 104 -9.32 -7.72 -8.01
C GLU A 104 -10.42 -8.37 -8.91
N ASP A 105 -10.00 -9.15 -9.90
CA ASP A 105 -10.84 -9.95 -10.80
C ASP A 105 -11.77 -10.97 -10.11
N GLN A 106 -11.48 -11.40 -8.88
CA GLN A 106 -12.28 -12.38 -8.13
C GLN A 106 -13.50 -11.76 -7.42
N PHE A 107 -13.61 -10.44 -7.41
CA PHE A 107 -14.64 -9.71 -6.69
C PHE A 107 -15.54 -8.91 -7.61
N ASP A 108 -16.81 -8.85 -7.25
CA ASP A 108 -17.78 -7.89 -7.77
C ASP A 108 -17.90 -6.74 -6.77
N ILE A 109 -17.68 -5.52 -7.24
CA ILE A 109 -17.85 -4.30 -6.44
C ILE A 109 -19.16 -3.65 -6.86
N LYS A 110 -20.11 -3.57 -5.93
CA LYS A 110 -21.36 -2.85 -6.09
C LYS A 110 -21.25 -1.50 -5.41
N THR A 111 -21.60 -0.45 -6.14
CA THR A 111 -21.57 0.92 -5.64
C THR A 111 -22.94 1.57 -5.73
N SER A 112 -23.27 2.41 -4.76
CA SER A 112 -24.51 3.17 -4.77
C SER A 112 -24.37 4.50 -4.05
N LEU A 113 -25.19 5.48 -4.43
CA LEU A 113 -25.21 6.80 -3.82
C LEU A 113 -26.10 6.79 -2.58
N ILE A 114 -25.59 7.29 -1.47
CA ILE A 114 -26.30 7.38 -0.21
C ILE A 114 -26.53 8.85 0.16
N TYR A 115 -27.76 9.13 0.58
CA TYR A 115 -28.16 10.41 1.15
C TYR A 115 -28.70 10.23 2.56
N TYR A 116 -28.21 11.04 3.50
CA TYR A 116 -28.65 11.09 4.89
C TYR A 116 -29.46 12.36 5.16
N PRO A 117 -30.79 12.33 5.01
CA PRO A 117 -31.65 13.43 5.45
C PRO A 117 -31.67 13.61 6.97
N SER A 118 -31.49 12.52 7.73
CA SER A 118 -31.43 12.54 9.20
C SER A 118 -30.63 11.35 9.71
N VAL A 119 -30.42 11.24 11.03
CA VAL A 119 -29.61 10.15 11.61
C VAL A 119 -30.27 8.78 11.46
N ASP A 120 -31.60 8.75 11.44
CA ASP A 120 -32.33 7.50 11.40
C ASP A 120 -32.85 7.16 10.00
N GLU A 121 -32.55 8.01 9.01
CA GLU A 121 -32.99 7.84 7.64
C GLU A 121 -31.80 7.81 6.70
N ARG A 122 -31.66 6.67 5.99
CA ARG A 122 -30.64 6.43 4.97
C ARG A 122 -31.35 6.12 3.65
N LYS A 123 -31.18 6.97 2.64
CA LYS A 123 -31.74 6.74 1.29
C LYS A 123 -30.65 6.31 0.34
N GLN A 124 -30.93 5.27 -0.43
CA GLN A 124 -30.02 4.71 -1.42
C GLN A 124 -30.56 4.95 -2.82
N PHE A 125 -29.69 5.41 -3.71
CA PHE A 125 -29.97 5.73 -5.10
C PHE A 125 -28.93 5.06 -6.00
N SER A 126 -29.33 4.72 -7.21
CA SER A 126 -28.38 4.39 -8.27
C SER A 126 -27.72 5.67 -8.80
N PHE A 127 -26.44 5.57 -9.17
CA PHE A 127 -25.75 6.67 -9.87
C PHE A 127 -26.49 7.05 -11.18
N SER A 128 -27.05 6.07 -11.89
CA SER A 128 -27.81 6.29 -13.12
C SER A 128 -29.13 7.04 -12.92
N GLU A 129 -29.70 7.02 -11.71
CA GLU A 129 -30.95 7.75 -11.40
C GLU A 129 -30.70 9.23 -11.13
N VAL A 130 -29.51 9.56 -10.64
CA VAL A 130 -29.10 10.95 -10.34
C VAL A 130 -28.42 11.57 -11.56
N ALA A 131 -27.65 10.78 -12.31
CA ALA A 131 -26.99 11.15 -13.56
C ALA A 131 -26.19 12.47 -13.47
N GLU A 132 -25.44 12.66 -12.38
CA GLU A 132 -24.64 13.87 -12.16
C GLU A 132 -23.12 13.63 -12.34
N PRO A 133 -22.47 14.28 -13.32
CA PRO A 133 -21.07 14.02 -13.67
C PRO A 133 -20.09 14.20 -12.51
N LYS A 134 -20.32 15.20 -11.64
CA LYS A 134 -19.42 15.49 -10.52
C LYS A 134 -19.43 14.36 -9.47
N ILE A 135 -20.59 13.74 -9.25
CA ILE A 135 -20.75 12.63 -8.31
C ILE A 135 -20.11 11.37 -8.88
N GLU A 136 -20.31 11.10 -10.17
CA GLU A 136 -19.68 9.96 -10.86
C GLU A 136 -18.15 10.07 -10.89
N GLN A 137 -17.61 11.26 -11.18
CA GLN A 137 -16.16 11.51 -11.13
C GLN A 137 -15.60 11.30 -9.72
N ALA A 138 -16.29 11.80 -8.68
CA ALA A 138 -15.87 11.58 -7.29
C ALA A 138 -15.89 10.09 -6.93
N ALA A 139 -16.93 9.36 -7.32
CA ALA A 139 -17.04 7.92 -7.08
C ALA A 139 -15.93 7.13 -7.77
N ALA A 140 -15.64 7.43 -9.04
CA ALA A 140 -14.54 6.81 -9.78
C ALA A 140 -13.19 7.09 -9.12
N ALA A 141 -12.94 8.34 -8.71
CA ALA A 141 -11.71 8.74 -8.03
C ALA A 141 -11.55 8.08 -6.65
N ILE A 142 -12.65 7.87 -5.92
CA ILE A 142 -12.64 7.12 -4.64
C ILE A 142 -12.26 5.67 -4.89
N LEU A 143 -12.80 5.02 -5.92
CA LEU A 143 -12.46 3.62 -6.24
C LEU A 143 -11.01 3.46 -6.67
N SER A 144 -10.47 4.41 -7.45
CA SER A 144 -9.08 4.38 -7.91
C SER A 144 -8.07 4.86 -6.87
N ALA A 145 -8.51 5.47 -5.75
CA ALA A 145 -7.61 5.92 -4.71
C ALA A 145 -6.92 4.71 -4.04
N SER A 146 -5.61 4.83 -3.85
CA SER A 146 -4.82 3.90 -3.03
C SER A 146 -5.47 3.79 -1.66
N SER A 147 -5.74 2.57 -1.21
CA SER A 147 -6.50 2.39 0.03
C SER A 147 -5.73 2.94 1.23
N SER A 148 -6.46 3.53 2.19
CA SER A 148 -5.86 4.00 3.45
C SER A 148 -5.11 2.90 4.17
N THR A 149 -5.53 1.65 4.00
CA THR A 149 -4.89 0.45 4.55
C THR A 149 -3.52 0.24 3.92
N GLN A 150 -3.39 0.27 2.58
CA GLN A 150 -2.06 0.21 1.94
C GLN A 150 -1.17 1.40 2.32
N ALA A 151 -1.71 2.62 2.34
CA ALA A 151 -0.92 3.79 2.70
C ALA A 151 -0.47 3.80 4.18
N SER A 152 -1.31 3.29 5.10
CA SER A 152 -0.96 3.16 6.52
C SER A 152 -0.13 1.91 6.82
N GLU A 153 -0.27 0.83 6.05
CA GLU A 153 0.63 -0.33 6.05
C GLU A 153 2.00 0.00 5.46
N VAL A 154 2.15 1.00 4.61
CA VAL A 154 3.49 1.47 4.26
C VAL A 154 4.03 2.37 5.37
N LYS A 155 3.20 3.27 5.90
CA LYS A 155 3.62 4.28 6.87
C LYS A 155 3.87 3.77 8.29
N ALA A 156 3.15 2.74 8.75
CA ALA A 156 3.39 2.09 10.05
C ALA A 156 4.64 1.19 10.05
N TRP A 157 5.23 1.01 8.86
CA TRP A 157 6.42 0.24 8.58
C TRP A 157 7.60 1.09 8.11
N GLU A 158 7.42 2.41 8.03
CA GLU A 158 8.53 3.34 7.92
C GLU A 158 9.25 3.29 9.28
N GLU A 159 10.22 2.36 9.41
CA GLU A 159 11.33 2.58 10.34
C GLU A 159 11.79 4.03 10.13
N GLU A 160 12.02 4.77 11.21
CA GLU A 160 12.60 6.11 11.10
C GLU A 160 14.05 5.94 10.62
N ILE A 161 14.21 5.89 9.29
CA ILE A 161 15.51 5.75 8.65
C ILE A 161 16.25 7.07 8.81
N GLU A 162 17.17 7.11 9.77
CA GLU A 162 18.01 8.27 10.02
C GLU A 162 19.20 8.31 9.05
N THR A 163 19.69 9.51 8.80
CA THR A 163 20.98 9.69 8.12
C THR A 163 22.13 9.13 8.97
N CYS A 164 23.31 8.93 8.36
CA CYS A 164 24.50 8.58 9.11
C CYS A 164 25.68 9.47 8.74
N ARG A 165 26.71 9.44 9.58
CA ARG A 165 27.95 10.21 9.36
C ARG A 165 28.58 9.94 8.00
N HIS A 166 28.51 8.71 7.47
CA HIS A 166 29.08 8.37 6.16
C HIS A 166 28.36 9.05 4.99
N VAL A 167 27.06 9.34 5.13
CA VAL A 167 26.29 10.10 4.13
C VAL A 167 26.61 11.59 4.24
N VAL A 168 26.72 12.11 5.47
CA VAL A 168 27.05 13.53 5.72
C VAL A 168 28.48 13.86 5.27
N ASP A 169 29.43 12.98 5.57
CA ASP A 169 30.86 13.14 5.23
C ASP A 169 31.17 12.59 3.82
N LEU A 170 30.15 12.23 3.02
CA LEU A 170 30.34 11.66 1.68
C LEU A 170 31.10 12.66 0.79
N ASN A 171 32.23 12.22 0.24
CA ASN A 171 33.02 12.99 -0.70
C ASN A 171 33.05 12.26 -2.04
N GLN A 172 32.48 12.88 -3.08
CA GLN A 172 32.37 12.27 -4.40
C GLN A 172 33.66 12.44 -5.20
N ASP A 173 34.05 11.41 -5.94
CA ASP A 173 35.25 11.44 -6.77
C ASP A 173 35.12 12.50 -7.87
N PRO A 174 36.19 13.24 -8.19
CA PRO A 174 36.15 14.28 -9.24
C PRO A 174 36.03 13.66 -10.64
N ASN A 175 35.38 14.39 -11.55
CA ASN A 175 35.12 13.99 -12.95
C ASN A 175 34.31 12.69 -13.09
N PRO A 176 33.08 12.65 -12.56
CA PRO A 176 32.21 11.49 -12.69
C PRO A 176 31.85 11.20 -14.15
N ALA A 177 31.78 9.93 -14.50
CA ALA A 177 31.20 9.53 -15.78
C ALA A 177 29.67 9.75 -15.74
N PRO A 178 29.07 10.34 -16.78
CA PRO A 178 27.61 10.45 -16.87
C PRO A 178 26.97 9.07 -16.91
N VAL A 179 25.91 8.87 -16.13
CA VAL A 179 25.22 7.59 -16.04
C VAL A 179 24.00 7.60 -16.97
N ALA A 180 24.05 6.81 -18.04
CA ALA A 180 22.90 6.59 -18.91
C ALA A 180 21.96 5.54 -18.28
N GLN A 181 20.95 6.01 -17.53
CA GLN A 181 20.04 5.12 -16.80
C GLN A 181 19.28 4.13 -17.68
N ALA A 182 18.93 4.50 -18.91
CA ALA A 182 18.22 3.63 -19.86
C ALA A 182 19.02 2.39 -20.32
N SER A 183 20.31 2.32 -19.98
CA SER A 183 21.19 1.17 -20.30
C SER A 183 22.00 0.73 -19.08
N ALA A 184 21.50 1.03 -17.88
CA ALA A 184 22.15 0.72 -16.62
C ALA A 184 22.16 -0.80 -16.39
N THR A 185 23.35 -1.40 -16.43
CA THR A 185 23.60 -2.81 -16.10
C THR A 185 24.67 -2.92 -15.04
N CYS A 186 24.65 -4.00 -14.28
CA CYS A 186 25.69 -4.29 -13.30
C CYS A 186 27.09 -4.33 -13.96
N HIS A 187 28.09 -3.72 -13.33
CA HIS A 187 29.45 -3.66 -13.88
C HIS A 187 30.13 -5.04 -14.03
N ALA A 188 29.62 -6.07 -13.32
CA ALA A 188 30.20 -7.41 -13.28
C ALA A 188 29.23 -8.53 -13.75
N CYS A 189 27.99 -8.21 -14.12
CA CYS A 189 27.06 -9.21 -14.70
C CYS A 189 25.97 -8.56 -15.56
N GLU A 190 25.14 -9.38 -16.18
CA GLU A 190 24.10 -8.93 -17.13
C GLU A 190 22.78 -8.49 -16.46
N LEU A 191 22.76 -8.35 -15.12
CA LEU A 191 21.57 -7.89 -14.42
C LEU A 191 21.30 -6.41 -14.71
N SER A 192 20.04 -6.11 -15.03
CA SER A 192 19.51 -4.75 -15.28
C SER A 192 18.50 -4.30 -14.22
N SER A 193 18.28 -5.10 -13.17
CA SER A 193 17.38 -4.82 -12.05
C SER A 193 18.08 -5.04 -10.71
N ASN A 194 17.51 -4.48 -9.63
CA ASN A 194 18.09 -4.47 -8.29
C ASN A 194 19.52 -3.89 -8.30
N LEU A 195 19.68 -2.76 -8.98
CA LEU A 195 20.97 -2.09 -9.15
C LEU A 195 21.18 -1.02 -8.09
N TRP A 196 22.36 -1.08 -7.47
CA TRP A 196 22.83 -0.19 -6.42
C TRP A 196 23.98 0.65 -6.97
N PHE A 197 23.80 1.95 -6.87
CA PHE A 197 24.68 2.96 -7.42
C PHE A 197 25.49 3.62 -6.32
N CYS A 198 26.81 3.54 -6.42
CA CYS A 198 27.73 4.11 -5.47
C CYS A 198 27.76 5.63 -5.58
N LEU A 199 27.31 6.33 -4.54
CA LEU A 199 27.25 7.80 -4.55
C LEU A 199 28.64 8.45 -4.52
N GLN A 200 29.69 7.71 -4.20
CA GLN A 200 31.06 8.23 -4.18
C GLN A 200 31.70 8.23 -5.58
N CYS A 201 31.64 7.12 -6.32
CA CYS A 201 32.39 6.97 -7.58
C CYS A 201 31.53 6.65 -8.80
N GLY A 202 30.23 6.41 -8.62
CA GLY A 202 29.31 6.08 -9.69
C GLY A 202 29.38 4.64 -10.20
N SER A 203 30.03 3.73 -9.47
CA SER A 203 29.97 2.29 -9.77
C SER A 203 28.56 1.74 -9.60
N LEU A 204 28.12 0.89 -10.53
CA LEU A 204 26.77 0.31 -10.52
C LEU A 204 26.84 -1.21 -10.35
N GLY A 205 26.50 -1.71 -9.16
CA GLY A 205 26.55 -3.14 -8.82
C GLY A 205 25.16 -3.70 -8.56
N CYS A 206 24.95 -4.99 -8.83
CA CYS A 206 23.70 -5.65 -8.44
C CYS A 206 23.66 -5.92 -6.92
N GLY A 207 22.45 -5.91 -6.37
CA GLY A 207 22.17 -6.17 -4.96
C GLY A 207 22.53 -7.60 -4.54
N ARG A 208 22.40 -7.88 -3.24
CA ARG A 208 22.65 -9.22 -2.67
C ARG A 208 21.58 -10.21 -3.14
N ALA A 209 21.90 -11.51 -3.09
CA ALA A 209 20.92 -12.56 -3.29
C ALA A 209 19.87 -12.52 -2.17
N GLN A 210 18.61 -12.29 -2.51
CA GLN A 210 17.49 -12.37 -1.56
C GLN A 210 16.68 -13.65 -1.83
N TYR A 211 16.32 -14.37 -0.77
CA TYR A 211 15.47 -15.56 -0.88
C TYR A 211 14.05 -15.13 -1.30
N GLY A 212 13.58 -15.58 -2.46
CA GLY A 212 12.22 -15.31 -2.94
C GLY A 212 11.97 -13.93 -3.58
N GLY A 213 13.01 -13.13 -3.86
CA GLY A 213 12.93 -11.80 -4.48
C GLY A 213 13.58 -11.69 -5.87
N THR A 214 13.70 -10.46 -6.37
CA THR A 214 14.50 -10.13 -7.57
C THR A 214 15.96 -10.49 -7.32
N GLY A 215 16.52 -11.36 -8.17
CA GLY A 215 17.88 -11.88 -8.02
C GLY A 215 18.97 -10.80 -7.89
N GLY A 216 20.14 -11.22 -7.38
CA GLY A 216 21.30 -10.36 -7.19
C GLY A 216 22.52 -11.19 -6.82
N ASN A 217 23.71 -10.77 -7.25
CA ASN A 217 24.98 -11.48 -7.01
C ASN A 217 25.88 -10.78 -5.97
N GLY A 218 25.44 -9.65 -5.41
CA GLY A 218 26.16 -8.92 -4.37
C GLY A 218 27.35 -8.08 -4.87
N HIS A 219 27.38 -7.71 -6.16
CA HIS A 219 28.51 -6.94 -6.71
C HIS A 219 28.63 -5.54 -6.10
N ALA A 220 27.54 -4.92 -5.64
CA ALA A 220 27.62 -3.65 -4.91
C ALA A 220 28.30 -3.79 -3.54
N LEU A 221 28.09 -4.91 -2.84
CA LEU A 221 28.82 -5.24 -1.62
C LEU A 221 30.30 -5.50 -1.91
N GLN A 222 30.58 -6.27 -2.96
CA GLN A 222 31.96 -6.56 -3.37
C GLN A 222 32.70 -5.27 -3.75
N HIS A 223 32.04 -4.33 -4.41
CA HIS A 223 32.58 -3.00 -4.71
C HIS A 223 32.96 -2.26 -3.42
N TYR A 224 32.09 -2.27 -2.40
CA TYR A 224 32.41 -1.71 -1.09
C TYR A 224 33.61 -2.40 -0.44
N GLU A 225 33.68 -3.73 -0.44
CA GLU A 225 34.80 -4.48 0.15
C GLU A 225 36.15 -4.16 -0.52
N GLN A 226 36.14 -3.83 -1.82
CA GLN A 226 37.35 -3.51 -2.59
C GLN A 226 37.77 -2.04 -2.47
N THR A 227 36.83 -1.11 -2.37
CA THR A 227 37.09 0.34 -2.46
C THR A 227 36.89 1.10 -1.15
N GLY A 228 36.10 0.53 -0.23
CA GLY A 228 35.61 1.22 0.97
C GLY A 228 34.43 2.17 0.72
N HIS A 229 33.91 2.27 -0.51
CA HIS A 229 32.80 3.17 -0.83
C HIS A 229 31.49 2.61 -0.27
N CYS A 230 31.02 3.19 0.82
CA CYS A 230 30.00 2.57 1.65
C CYS A 230 28.56 2.99 1.32
N VAL A 231 28.35 4.18 0.75
CA VAL A 231 27.01 4.73 0.52
C VAL A 231 26.55 4.46 -0.91
N ASN A 232 25.45 3.70 -1.03
CA ASN A 232 24.85 3.35 -2.31
C ASN A 232 23.36 3.67 -2.32
N VAL A 233 22.85 4.09 -3.47
CA VAL A 233 21.42 4.36 -3.72
C VAL A 233 20.84 3.31 -4.67
N LYS A 234 19.62 2.83 -4.42
CA LYS A 234 18.94 1.87 -5.30
C LYS A 234 18.27 2.59 -6.46
N MET A 235 18.76 2.36 -7.68
CA MET A 235 18.39 3.14 -8.87
C MET A 235 16.89 3.11 -9.18
N GLY A 236 16.24 1.96 -9.03
CA GLY A 236 14.81 1.81 -9.34
C GLY A 236 13.86 2.50 -8.35
N THR A 237 14.38 3.06 -7.25
CA THR A 237 13.56 3.64 -6.16
C THR A 237 13.61 5.16 -6.12
N ILE A 238 14.38 5.79 -7.00
CA ILE A 238 14.52 7.25 -7.05
C ILE A 238 13.21 7.85 -7.56
N THR A 239 12.64 8.77 -6.78
CA THR A 239 11.39 9.47 -7.08
C THR A 239 11.66 10.90 -7.55
N ALA A 240 10.69 11.52 -8.24
CA ALA A 240 10.80 12.91 -8.68
C ALA A 240 10.81 13.91 -7.50
N GLU A 241 10.33 13.49 -6.33
CA GLU A 241 10.34 14.26 -5.09
C GLU A 241 11.72 14.27 -4.40
N GLY A 242 12.69 13.50 -4.89
CA GLY A 242 14.04 13.43 -4.33
C GLY A 242 14.18 12.45 -3.18
N THR A 243 13.33 11.43 -3.12
CA THR A 243 13.48 10.30 -2.19
C THR A 243 13.99 9.07 -2.94
N ALA A 244 14.79 8.25 -2.27
CA ALA A 244 15.27 6.97 -2.77
C ALA A 244 15.71 6.08 -1.60
N ASP A 245 15.84 4.78 -1.83
CA ASP A 245 16.44 3.89 -0.85
C ASP A 245 17.96 4.03 -0.88
N LEU A 246 18.56 4.41 0.24
CA LEU A 246 20.01 4.36 0.41
C LEU A 246 20.40 3.27 1.41
N TYR A 247 21.54 2.66 1.16
CA TYR A 247 22.17 1.70 2.05
C TYR A 247 23.61 2.08 2.33
N CYS A 248 23.98 2.07 3.61
CA CYS A 248 25.35 2.28 4.04
C CYS A 248 25.96 0.94 4.46
N TYR A 249 26.88 0.40 3.65
CA TYR A 249 27.55 -0.87 3.94
C TYR A 249 28.44 -0.84 5.19
N SER A 250 28.91 0.33 5.62
CA SER A 250 29.68 0.47 6.87
C SER A 250 28.80 0.46 8.12
N CYS A 251 27.57 0.96 8.02
CA CYS A 251 26.57 0.84 9.09
C CYS A 251 25.79 -0.49 9.03
N ASP A 252 25.90 -1.19 7.89
CA ASP A 252 25.08 -2.35 7.51
C ASP A 252 23.58 -2.08 7.68
N ASP A 253 23.14 -0.91 7.21
CA ASP A 253 21.80 -0.40 7.51
C ASP A 253 21.30 0.56 6.41
N ALA A 254 19.98 0.67 6.30
CA ALA A 254 19.32 1.64 5.44
C ALA A 254 19.53 3.05 6.00
N ARG A 255 19.70 4.06 5.13
CA ARG A 255 19.96 5.45 5.52
C ARG A 255 19.20 6.42 4.64
N THR A 256 19.09 7.67 5.09
CA THR A 256 18.54 8.79 4.33
C THR A 256 19.62 9.83 4.02
N ASP A 257 19.41 10.61 2.97
CA ASP A 257 20.32 11.65 2.52
C ASP A 257 19.56 12.93 2.16
N ASP A 258 19.71 13.94 3.00
CA ASP A 258 19.09 15.26 2.80
C ASP A 258 19.65 16.00 1.58
N ARG A 259 20.82 15.59 1.08
CA ARG A 259 21.51 16.19 -0.09
C ARG A 259 21.52 15.26 -1.29
N LEU A 260 20.61 14.28 -1.36
CA LEU A 260 20.55 13.31 -2.44
C LEU A 260 20.50 13.98 -3.83
N GLN A 261 19.80 15.11 -3.95
CA GLN A 261 19.75 15.88 -5.20
C GLN A 261 21.11 16.39 -5.65
N GLU A 262 21.93 16.89 -4.72
CA GLU A 262 23.27 17.37 -5.03
C GLU A 262 24.18 16.20 -5.45
N HIS A 263 24.11 15.09 -4.71
CA HIS A 263 24.90 13.91 -5.00
C HIS A 263 24.55 13.25 -6.34
N LEU A 264 23.28 13.21 -6.72
CA LEU A 264 22.85 12.68 -8.01
C LEU A 264 23.16 13.63 -9.17
N ALA A 265 23.06 14.95 -8.94
CA ALA A 265 23.40 15.96 -9.94
C ALA A 265 24.88 15.90 -10.35
N HIS A 266 25.78 15.52 -9.43
CA HIS A 266 27.20 15.28 -9.73
C HIS A 266 27.38 14.29 -10.90
N PHE A 267 26.57 13.22 -10.95
CA PHE A 267 26.61 12.19 -12.01
C PHE A 267 25.71 12.50 -13.21
N ALA A 268 25.21 13.73 -13.33
CA ALA A 268 24.23 14.16 -14.35
C ALA A 268 22.90 13.40 -14.31
N ILE A 269 22.47 12.93 -13.13
CA ILE A 269 21.16 12.30 -12.91
C ILE A 269 20.17 13.38 -12.47
N GLU A 270 19.23 13.73 -13.34
CA GLU A 270 18.15 14.68 -13.01
C GLU A 270 17.00 13.97 -12.30
N ILE A 271 16.76 14.32 -11.04
CA ILE A 271 15.67 13.77 -10.20
C ILE A 271 14.28 14.00 -10.82
N ALA A 272 14.03 15.18 -11.41
CA ALA A 272 12.72 15.52 -11.97
C ALA A 272 12.26 14.62 -13.13
N LYS A 273 13.18 13.85 -13.73
CA LYS A 273 12.91 12.88 -14.80
C LYS A 273 12.81 11.44 -14.29
N GLN A 274 12.96 11.22 -12.99
CA GLN A 274 12.93 9.89 -12.38
C GLN A 274 11.51 9.45 -12.10
N GLU A 275 11.25 8.19 -12.38
CA GLU A 275 10.02 7.50 -12.00
C GLU A 275 10.43 6.23 -11.26
N LYS A 276 9.73 5.94 -10.16
CA LYS A 276 9.96 4.74 -9.37
C LYS A 276 9.59 3.51 -10.21
N THR A 277 10.57 2.67 -10.53
CA THR A 277 10.42 1.48 -11.36
C THR A 277 10.53 0.17 -10.58
N GLU A 278 11.05 0.22 -9.35
CA GLU A 278 11.20 -0.93 -8.46
C GLU A 278 10.58 -0.66 -7.10
N LYS A 279 10.16 -1.73 -6.42
CA LYS A 279 9.72 -1.67 -5.04
C LYS A 279 10.86 -1.22 -4.13
N SER A 280 10.54 -0.40 -3.14
CA SER A 280 11.49 -0.03 -2.10
C SER A 280 11.84 -1.22 -1.21
N MET A 281 12.93 -1.12 -0.46
CA MET A 281 13.35 -2.12 0.52
C MET A 281 12.27 -2.34 1.58
N THR A 282 11.63 -1.27 2.04
CA THR A 282 10.50 -1.34 2.98
C THR A 282 9.32 -2.11 2.37
N GLU A 283 8.94 -1.81 1.13
CA GLU A 283 7.85 -2.52 0.43
C GLU A 283 8.15 -4.02 0.27
N LEU A 284 9.40 -4.37 -0.06
CA LEU A 284 9.84 -5.77 -0.16
C LEU A 284 9.81 -6.47 1.20
N GLN A 285 10.19 -5.78 2.28
CA GLN A 285 10.17 -6.34 3.63
C GLN A 285 8.75 -6.58 4.13
N VAL A 286 7.82 -5.66 3.86
CA VAL A 286 6.38 -5.83 4.13
C VAL A 286 5.85 -7.05 3.37
N GLU A 287 6.15 -7.16 2.08
CA GLU A 287 5.71 -8.28 1.25
C GLU A 287 6.26 -9.63 1.76
N HIS A 288 7.55 -9.66 2.14
CA HIS A 288 8.17 -10.86 2.70
C HIS A 288 7.52 -11.24 4.05
N ASN A 289 7.29 -10.27 4.93
CA ASN A 289 6.66 -10.50 6.23
C ASN A 289 5.20 -10.96 6.10
N MET A 290 4.47 -10.46 5.09
CA MET A 290 3.13 -10.94 4.76
C MET A 290 3.15 -12.38 4.22
N LYS A 291 4.22 -12.79 3.53
CA LYS A 291 4.41 -14.15 2.99
C LYS A 291 4.96 -15.14 4.02
N PHE A 292 5.62 -14.67 5.07
CA PHE A 292 6.20 -15.50 6.13
C PHE A 292 5.10 -15.91 7.13
N ASP A 293 4.33 -16.92 6.75
CA ASP A 293 3.24 -17.45 7.57
C ASP A 293 3.79 -18.40 8.65
N PHE A 294 3.54 -18.08 9.91
CA PHE A 294 3.87 -18.98 11.02
C PHE A 294 2.90 -20.15 10.99
N ALA A 295 3.37 -21.33 10.56
CA ALA A 295 2.60 -22.55 10.70
C ALA A 295 2.24 -22.75 12.19
N MET A 296 0.95 -22.74 12.50
CA MET A 296 0.42 -23.07 13.83
C MET A 296 0.56 -24.56 14.11
N SER A 297 1.80 -25.02 14.28
CA SER A 297 2.13 -26.32 14.81
C SER A 297 2.66 -26.11 16.23
N GLY A 298 1.98 -26.65 17.24
CA GLY A 298 2.55 -26.71 18.59
C GLY A 298 3.86 -27.51 18.60
N GLU A 299 4.65 -27.43 19.66
CA GLU A 299 5.91 -28.18 19.83
C GLU A 299 5.78 -29.70 19.60
N GLU A 300 4.57 -30.26 19.67
CA GLU A 300 4.29 -31.68 19.42
C GLU A 300 3.51 -31.98 18.13
N GLY A 301 3.32 -31.02 17.23
CA GLY A 301 2.69 -31.26 15.92
C GLY A 301 1.21 -31.67 15.96
N ARG A 302 0.50 -31.38 17.07
CA ARG A 302 -0.95 -31.61 17.17
C ARG A 302 -1.73 -30.35 16.77
N GLU A 303 -2.79 -30.52 15.99
CA GLU A 303 -3.72 -29.44 15.63
C GLU A 303 -4.44 -28.93 16.89
N LEU A 304 -4.36 -27.62 17.14
CA LEU A 304 -5.05 -26.97 18.25
C LEU A 304 -6.54 -26.79 17.92
N HIS A 305 -7.40 -27.00 18.92
CA HIS A 305 -8.84 -26.81 18.76
C HIS A 305 -9.22 -25.31 18.75
N PRO A 306 -9.98 -24.82 17.76
CA PRO A 306 -10.48 -23.45 17.75
C PRO A 306 -11.40 -23.19 18.95
N ILE A 307 -11.17 -22.08 19.65
CA ILE A 307 -12.04 -21.61 20.73
C ILE A 307 -12.75 -20.35 20.23
N GLU A 308 -14.05 -20.25 20.46
CA GLU A 308 -14.87 -19.10 20.10
C GLU A 308 -15.59 -18.55 21.35
N GLY A 309 -15.64 -17.23 21.50
CA GLY A 309 -16.36 -16.58 22.59
C GLY A 309 -15.85 -15.17 22.92
N PRO A 310 -16.57 -14.42 23.78
CA PRO A 310 -16.10 -13.12 24.26
C PRO A 310 -14.77 -13.28 25.01
N GLY A 311 -13.72 -12.61 24.55
CA GLY A 311 -12.36 -12.75 25.07
C GLY A 311 -11.47 -13.76 24.33
N PHE A 312 -12.01 -14.49 23.35
CA PHE A 312 -11.28 -15.47 22.52
C PHE A 312 -11.18 -15.04 21.04
N THR A 313 -11.13 -13.74 20.78
CA THR A 313 -11.01 -13.21 19.42
C THR A 313 -9.53 -13.18 19.01
N GLY A 314 -9.18 -14.00 18.02
CA GLY A 314 -7.83 -13.99 17.44
C GLY A 314 -7.52 -12.66 16.75
N LEU A 315 -6.31 -12.14 16.97
CA LEU A 315 -5.81 -10.98 16.24
C LEU A 315 -5.12 -11.46 14.97
N LYS A 316 -5.60 -11.01 13.80
CA LYS A 316 -4.91 -11.29 12.54
C LYS A 316 -3.55 -10.58 12.58
N ASN A 317 -2.47 -11.33 12.35
CA ASN A 317 -1.15 -10.74 12.22
C ASN A 317 -1.10 -9.90 10.94
N LEU A 318 -0.76 -8.62 11.09
CA LEU A 318 -0.58 -7.66 9.99
C LEU A 318 0.90 -7.39 9.72
N GLY A 319 1.77 -8.31 10.14
CA GLY A 319 3.23 -8.25 10.10
C GLY A 319 3.85 -7.54 11.32
N ASN A 320 4.95 -8.11 11.81
CA ASN A 320 5.80 -7.67 12.93
C ASN A 320 5.18 -7.36 14.31
N ARG A 321 3.89 -7.66 14.56
CA ARG A 321 3.27 -7.48 15.90
C ARG A 321 3.39 -8.70 16.84
N GLN A 322 4.51 -9.42 16.83
CA GLN A 322 4.73 -10.45 17.86
C GLN A 322 4.77 -9.87 19.28
N ALA A 323 5.25 -8.63 19.46
CA ALA A 323 5.35 -8.01 20.79
C ALA A 323 3.99 -7.62 21.42
N SER A 324 2.99 -7.27 20.61
CA SER A 324 1.66 -6.89 21.13
C SER A 324 0.67 -8.05 21.16
N SER A 325 0.98 -9.18 20.51
CA SER A 325 0.15 -10.39 20.54
C SER A 325 0.47 -11.31 21.73
N SER A 326 1.43 -10.96 22.59
CA SER A 326 1.86 -11.79 23.73
C SER A 326 0.95 -11.72 24.97
N TYR A 327 -0.18 -11.01 24.89
CA TYR A 327 -1.18 -10.99 25.96
C TYR A 327 -2.56 -11.27 25.38
N CYS A 328 -2.82 -12.54 25.10
CA CYS A 328 -4.06 -13.27 25.41
C CYS A 328 -3.91 -14.73 25.02
#